data_AF-A0A354ZD09-F1
#
_entry.id   AF-A0A354ZD09-F1
#
_cell.length_a   1.000
_cell.length_b   1.000
_cell.length_c   1.000
_cell.angle_alpha   90.00
_cell.angle_beta   90.00
_cell.angle_gamma   90.00
#
_symmetry.space_group_name_H-M   'P 1'
#
loop_
_entity.id
_entity.type
_entity.pdbx_description
1 polymer ?
#
loop_
_entity_poly.entity_id
_entity_poly.type
_entity_poly.pdbx_seq_one_letter_code
_entity_poly.pdbx_strand_id
1 'polypeptide(L)'
;VRVCSNGYLTFGTGRTRWDNTPIPDSSDPNNLVAMFWDDLNPGASGSVYYYYDETGNQFIVEYEDVPRWGETGTFTFQVILKPNGTILYQYLSMAGSVTSATVGIENDTGTDGLQVVYNAPYIEDGLALAFAPVGKILT
;
A
#
# COMPACT_ATOMS: atom_id res chain seq x y z
N VAL A 1 0.54 7.19 -11.89
CA VAL A 1 0.71 6.64 -10.53
C VAL A 1 1.85 7.37 -9.86
N ARG A 2 1.71 7.72 -8.58
CA ARG A 2 2.82 8.24 -7.78
C ARG A 2 3.14 7.23 -6.69
N VAL A 3 4.40 6.81 -6.61
CA VAL A 3 4.89 5.84 -5.61
C VAL A 3 5.51 6.64 -4.47
N CYS A 4 4.97 6.51 -3.25
CA CYS A 4 5.51 7.17 -2.07
C CYS A 4 6.50 6.26 -1.35
N SER A 5 7.61 6.77 -0.81
CA SER A 5 8.54 5.97 0.01
C SER A 5 7.86 5.31 1.20
N ASN A 6 6.75 5.89 1.68
CA ASN A 6 6.03 5.53 2.89
C ASN A 6 4.97 4.44 2.68
N GLY A 7 5.18 3.52 1.72
CA GLY A 7 4.35 2.31 1.58
C GLY A 7 2.94 2.50 1.01
N TYR A 8 2.69 3.59 0.26
CA TYR A 8 1.44 3.80 -0.47
C TYR A 8 1.65 4.34 -1.90
N LEU A 9 0.62 4.15 -2.73
CA LEU A 9 0.46 4.81 -4.01
C LEU A 9 -0.69 5.81 -3.96
N THR A 10 -0.58 6.89 -4.73
CA THR A 10 -1.72 7.78 -5.01
C THR A 10 -1.84 8.09 -6.50
N PHE A 11 -3.07 8.28 -6.96
CA PHE A 11 -3.38 8.80 -8.29
C PHE A 11 -3.78 10.29 -8.27
N GLY A 12 -3.84 10.90 -7.09
CA GLY A 12 -4.08 12.32 -6.89
C GLY A 12 -2.79 13.15 -6.92
N THR A 13 -2.78 14.22 -6.13
CA THR A 13 -1.58 15.03 -5.93
C THR A 13 -0.60 14.30 -5.01
N GLY A 14 0.60 14.03 -5.51
CA GLY A 14 1.61 13.30 -4.74
C GLY A 14 2.06 14.07 -3.52
N ARG A 15 2.07 13.38 -2.39
CA ARG A 15 2.61 13.85 -1.12
C ARG A 15 3.59 12.81 -0.58
N THR A 16 4.41 13.23 0.37
CA THR A 16 5.34 12.39 1.14
C THR A 16 4.91 12.33 2.60
N ARG A 17 3.60 12.22 2.84
CA ARG A 17 3.04 12.15 4.19
C ARG A 17 3.50 10.85 4.86
N TRP A 18 4.10 10.95 6.03
CA TRP A 18 4.66 9.81 6.78
C TRP A 18 3.73 9.36 7.91
N ASP A 19 2.94 10.28 8.47
CA ASP A 19 1.95 9.99 9.49
C ASP A 19 0.67 9.41 8.86
N ASN A 20 0.38 8.15 9.15
CA ASN A 20 -0.75 7.42 8.61
C ASN A 20 -2.06 7.71 9.37
N THR A 21 -3.18 7.63 8.66
CA THR A 21 -4.53 7.83 9.20
C THR A 21 -5.45 6.66 8.91
N PRO A 22 -6.56 6.49 9.65
CA PRO A 22 -7.58 5.52 9.27
C PRO A 22 -8.19 5.85 7.91
N ILE A 23 -8.74 4.83 7.24
CA ILE A 23 -9.49 4.98 5.99
C ILE A 23 -10.99 4.82 6.29
N PRO A 24 -11.86 5.72 5.79
CA PRO A 24 -11.53 6.90 4.99
C PRO A 24 -11.12 8.12 5.85
N ASP A 25 -10.32 9.02 5.27
CA ASP A 25 -9.94 10.34 5.78
C ASP A 25 -9.91 11.36 4.64
N SER A 26 -10.71 12.43 4.74
CA SER A 26 -10.76 13.47 3.71
C SER A 26 -9.45 14.28 3.56
N SER A 27 -8.54 14.14 4.53
CA SER A 27 -7.24 14.80 4.54
C SER A 27 -6.25 14.05 3.66
N ASP A 28 -5.62 14.76 2.73
CA ASP A 28 -4.62 14.15 1.84
C ASP A 28 -3.55 13.30 2.59
N PRO A 29 -3.08 12.18 2.00
CA PRO A 29 -3.28 11.78 0.60
C PRO A 29 -4.59 11.00 0.34
N ASN A 30 -5.37 11.46 -0.65
CA ASN A 30 -6.56 10.74 -1.15
C ASN A 30 -6.25 10.00 -2.47
N ASN A 31 -7.25 9.31 -3.04
CA ASN A 31 -7.10 8.46 -4.21
C ASN A 31 -5.99 7.42 -3.99
N LEU A 32 -6.12 6.72 -2.86
CA LEU A 32 -5.04 6.09 -2.13
C LEU A 32 -5.10 4.56 -2.28
N VAL A 33 -3.92 3.97 -2.43
CA VAL A 33 -3.68 2.52 -2.33
C VAL A 33 -2.60 2.36 -1.27
N ALA A 34 -2.99 2.01 -0.04
CA ALA A 34 -2.10 1.88 1.10
C ALA A 34 -1.80 0.39 1.33
N MET A 35 -0.63 -0.06 0.88
CA MET A 35 -0.19 -1.45 1.08
C MET A 35 0.29 -1.67 2.51
N PHE A 36 1.05 -0.72 3.02
CA PHE A 36 1.59 -0.67 4.36
C PHE A 36 2.04 0.77 4.63
N TRP A 37 1.08 1.69 4.73
CA TRP A 37 1.37 3.10 4.91
C TRP A 37 1.83 3.38 6.33
N ASP A 38 3.12 3.71 6.46
CA ASP A 38 3.80 4.10 7.70
C ASP A 38 5.05 4.95 7.31
N ASP A 39 5.84 5.38 8.29
CA ASP A 39 7.07 6.15 8.09
C ASP A 39 8.23 5.24 7.64
N LEU A 40 8.19 4.77 6.39
CA LEU A 40 9.21 3.89 5.81
C LEU A 40 10.41 4.68 5.26
N ASN A 41 11.60 4.07 5.32
CA ASN A 41 12.86 4.73 4.97
C ASN A 41 13.74 3.89 4.03
N PRO A 42 13.45 3.88 2.72
CA PRO A 42 14.33 3.25 1.72
C PRO A 42 15.70 3.95 1.59
N GLY A 43 15.89 5.13 2.20
CA GLY A 43 17.19 5.80 2.25
C GLY A 43 18.16 5.20 3.28
N ALA A 44 17.67 4.41 4.24
CA ALA A 44 18.51 3.69 5.19
C ALA A 44 18.98 2.33 4.66
N SER A 45 18.07 1.55 4.07
CA SER A 45 18.35 0.28 3.39
C SER A 45 17.18 -0.11 2.47
N GLY A 46 17.38 -1.17 1.70
CA GLY A 46 16.36 -1.68 0.78
C GLY A 46 16.19 -0.82 -0.46
N SER A 47 15.15 -1.08 -1.24
CA SER A 47 14.83 -0.34 -2.46
C SER A 47 13.35 -0.43 -2.81
N VAL A 48 12.87 0.56 -3.55
CA VAL A 48 11.51 0.56 -4.11
C VAL A 48 11.61 0.41 -5.61
N TYR A 49 11.07 -0.68 -6.15
CA TYR A 49 11.07 -0.98 -7.57
C TYR A 49 9.68 -0.82 -8.15
N TYR A 50 9.62 -0.55 -9.44
CA TYR A 50 8.41 -0.68 -10.22
C TYR A 50 8.69 -1.46 -11.48
N TYR A 51 7.71 -2.24 -11.92
CA TYR A 51 7.80 -3.03 -13.13
C TYR A 51 6.44 -3.04 -13.83
N TYR A 52 6.47 -2.91 -15.15
CA TYR A 52 5.30 -3.15 -15.98
C TYR A 52 5.49 -4.49 -16.70
N ASP A 53 4.66 -5.46 -16.33
CA ASP A 53 4.63 -6.76 -16.98
C ASP A 53 3.71 -6.67 -18.20
N GLU A 54 4.33 -6.60 -19.38
CA GLU A 54 3.63 -6.50 -20.67
C GLU A 54 2.75 -7.72 -20.96
N THR A 55 3.16 -8.92 -20.52
CA THR A 55 2.43 -10.17 -20.80
C THR A 55 1.16 -10.24 -19.98
N GLY A 56 1.25 -9.87 -18.69
CA GLY A 56 0.10 -9.80 -17.79
C GLY A 56 -0.72 -8.50 -17.90
N ASN A 57 -0.21 -7.49 -18.62
CA ASN A 57 -0.74 -6.12 -18.65
C ASN A 57 -0.99 -5.56 -17.24
N GLN A 58 0.00 -5.72 -16.36
CA GLN A 58 -0.10 -5.36 -14.94
C GLN A 58 1.07 -4.48 -14.50
N PHE A 59 0.79 -3.54 -13.59
CA PHE A 59 1.78 -2.66 -13.01
C PHE A 59 2.07 -3.08 -11.57
N ILE A 60 3.35 -3.30 -11.26
CA ILE A 60 3.83 -3.84 -10.00
C ILE A 60 4.71 -2.79 -9.33
N VAL A 61 4.52 -2.58 -8.03
CA VAL A 61 5.41 -1.79 -7.18
C VAL A 61 5.81 -2.64 -5.99
N GLU A 62 7.11 -2.77 -5.77
CA GLU A 62 7.70 -3.58 -4.70
C GLU A 62 8.55 -2.70 -3.79
N TYR A 63 8.41 -2.91 -2.49
CA TYR A 63 9.33 -2.41 -1.46
C TYR A 63 10.11 -3.65 -1.02
N GLU A 64 11.42 -3.67 -1.29
CA GLU A 64 12.32 -4.77 -0.94
C GLU A 64 13.23 -4.33 0.20
N ASP A 65 13.17 -5.05 1.32
CA ASP A 65 14.00 -4.83 2.51
C ASP A 65 13.99 -3.39 3.05
N VAL A 66 12.83 -2.72 2.95
CA VAL A 66 12.68 -1.32 3.39
C VAL A 66 12.38 -1.27 4.89
N PRO A 67 13.17 -0.56 5.70
CA PRO A 67 12.92 -0.43 7.13
C PRO A 67 11.91 0.68 7.45
N ARG A 68 11.38 0.69 8.66
CA ARG A 68 10.72 1.88 9.24
C ARG A 68 11.78 2.89 9.69
N TRP A 69 11.46 4.18 9.64
CA TRP A 69 12.36 5.25 10.05
C TRP A 69 12.79 5.07 11.51
N GLY A 70 14.11 4.97 11.73
CA GLY A 70 14.69 4.88 13.07
C GLY A 70 14.47 3.53 13.77
N GLU A 71 13.95 2.51 13.09
CA GLU A 71 13.73 1.19 13.66
C GLU A 71 14.60 0.10 13.03
N THR A 72 14.65 -1.04 13.72
CA THR A 72 15.25 -2.27 13.22
C THR A 72 14.21 -3.15 12.58
N GLY A 73 14.64 -3.96 11.60
CA GLY A 73 13.74 -4.82 10.84
C GLY A 73 13.44 -4.22 9.46
N THR A 74 13.00 -5.08 8.55
CA THR A 74 12.72 -4.70 7.16
C THR A 74 11.42 -5.32 6.69
N PHE A 75 10.81 -4.68 5.71
CA PHE A 75 9.57 -5.11 5.09
C PHE A 75 9.79 -5.32 3.60
N THR A 76 9.36 -6.49 3.12
CA THR A 76 9.32 -6.86 1.71
C THR A 76 7.89 -7.18 1.31
N PHE A 77 7.29 -6.28 0.53
CA PHE A 77 5.90 -6.37 0.11
C PHE A 77 5.68 -5.67 -1.23
N GLN A 78 4.61 -6.02 -1.92
CA GLN A 78 4.28 -5.44 -3.21
C GLN A 78 2.78 -5.21 -3.40
N VAL A 79 2.48 -4.32 -4.35
CA VAL A 79 1.15 -4.18 -4.95
C VAL A 79 1.22 -4.51 -6.44
N ILE A 80 0.21 -5.24 -6.91
CA ILE A 80 -0.03 -5.53 -8.33
C ILE A 80 -1.36 -4.89 -8.71
N LEU A 81 -1.32 -3.95 -9.66
CA LEU A 81 -2.49 -3.36 -10.29
C LEU A 81 -2.81 -4.12 -11.57
N LYS A 82 -3.93 -4.83 -11.56
CA LYS A 82 -4.36 -5.69 -12.68
C LYS A 82 -5.32 -4.95 -13.62
N PRO A 83 -5.37 -5.33 -14.91
CA PRO A 83 -6.17 -4.63 -15.91
C PRO A 83 -7.68 -4.78 -15.71
N ASN A 84 -8.11 -5.79 -14.94
CA ASN A 84 -9.49 -5.99 -14.54
C ASN A 84 -9.91 -5.12 -13.33
N GLY A 85 -9.04 -4.23 -12.86
CA GLY A 85 -9.26 -3.38 -11.69
C GLY A 85 -8.99 -4.05 -10.35
N THR A 86 -8.55 -5.32 -10.32
CA THR A 86 -8.10 -5.95 -9.07
C THR A 86 -6.79 -5.32 -8.60
N ILE A 87 -6.75 -4.97 -7.31
CA ILE A 87 -5.55 -4.53 -6.60
C ILE A 87 -5.15 -5.67 -5.67
N LEU A 88 -3.95 -6.21 -5.82
CA LEU A 88 -3.44 -7.32 -5.03
C LEU A 88 -2.22 -6.87 -4.24
N TYR A 89 -2.28 -7.00 -2.91
CA TYR A 89 -1.13 -6.85 -2.01
C TYR A 89 -0.56 -8.22 -1.67
N GLN A 90 0.77 -8.33 -1.63
CA GLN A 90 1.46 -9.54 -1.19
C GLN A 90 2.59 -9.15 -0.24
N TYR A 91 2.65 -9.82 0.90
CA TYR A 91 3.63 -9.59 1.95
C TYR A 91 4.55 -10.80 2.02
N LEU A 92 5.81 -10.65 1.61
CA LEU A 92 6.77 -11.75 1.63
C LEU A 92 7.41 -11.90 3.01
N SER A 93 7.92 -10.79 3.56
CA SER A 93 8.63 -10.73 4.83
C SER A 93 8.29 -9.41 5.53
N MET A 94 7.82 -9.46 6.76
CA MET A 94 7.36 -8.32 7.55
C MET A 94 8.08 -8.29 8.89
N ALA A 95 9.41 -8.36 8.84
CA ALA A 95 10.31 -8.58 9.97
C ALA A 95 10.57 -7.31 10.81
N GLY A 96 9.52 -6.56 11.14
CA GLY A 96 9.56 -5.34 11.96
C GLY A 96 8.25 -5.11 12.72
N SER A 97 8.07 -3.92 13.28
CA SER A 97 6.79 -3.58 13.93
C SER A 97 5.70 -3.40 12.87
N VAL A 98 4.64 -4.21 12.96
CA VAL A 98 3.50 -4.19 12.04
C VAL A 98 2.24 -3.54 12.63
N THR A 99 2.37 -2.88 13.79
CA THR A 99 1.23 -2.39 14.58
C THR A 99 0.89 -0.92 14.38
N SER A 100 1.56 -0.22 13.46
CA SER A 100 1.42 1.24 13.27
C SER A 100 1.05 1.64 11.83
N ALA A 101 0.81 0.68 10.94
CA ALA A 101 0.51 0.98 9.55
C ALA A 101 -1.00 1.14 9.28
N THR A 102 -1.31 1.84 8.19
CA THR A 102 -2.61 1.79 7.50
C THR A 102 -2.52 0.87 6.29
N VAL A 103 -3.49 -0.03 6.15
CA VAL A 103 -3.67 -0.86 4.95
C VAL A 103 -5.11 -0.73 4.45
N GLY A 104 -5.27 -0.42 3.17
CA GLY A 104 -6.59 -0.25 2.56
C GLY A 104 -6.55 0.54 1.25
N ILE A 105 -7.74 0.84 0.74
CA ILE A 105 -7.94 1.70 -0.44
C ILE A 105 -8.95 2.79 -0.16
N GLU A 106 -8.79 3.94 -0.79
CA GLU A 106 -9.64 5.12 -0.56
C GLU A 106 -9.94 5.86 -1.87
N ASN A 107 -11.15 6.41 -1.98
CA ASN A 107 -11.57 7.20 -3.12
C ASN A 107 -10.84 8.55 -3.21
N ASP A 108 -11.10 9.28 -4.29
CA ASP A 108 -10.42 10.53 -4.63
C ASP A 108 -10.69 11.70 -3.67
N THR A 109 -11.79 11.63 -2.92
CA THR A 109 -12.21 12.67 -1.96
C THR A 109 -11.93 12.31 -0.51
N GLY A 110 -11.43 11.11 -0.23
CA GLY A 110 -11.22 10.62 1.13
C GLY A 110 -12.52 10.46 1.92
N THR A 111 -13.64 10.21 1.24
CA THR A 111 -14.97 10.08 1.84
C THR A 111 -15.49 8.65 1.86
N ASP A 112 -14.87 7.76 1.08
CA ASP A 112 -15.22 6.35 0.99
C ASP A 112 -13.96 5.52 0.78
N GLY A 113 -13.96 4.29 1.30
CA GLY A 113 -12.79 3.43 1.28
C GLY A 113 -13.01 2.12 2.01
N LEU A 114 -12.07 1.20 1.80
CA LEU A 114 -12.02 -0.08 2.49
C LEU A 114 -10.75 -0.13 3.33
N GLN A 115 -10.90 0.02 4.65
CA GLN A 115 -9.82 -0.22 5.60
C GLN A 115 -9.71 -1.71 5.90
N VAL A 116 -8.50 -2.25 5.72
CA VAL A 116 -8.16 -3.59 6.20
C VAL A 116 -7.64 -3.52 7.63
N VAL A 117 -6.67 -2.62 7.88
CA VAL A 117 -6.14 -2.40 9.22
C VAL A 117 -5.65 -0.97 9.40
N TYR A 118 -5.79 -0.45 10.62
CA TYR A 118 -5.16 0.76 11.10
C TYR A 118 -4.59 0.49 12.49
N ASN A 119 -3.28 0.69 12.67
CA ASN A 119 -2.59 0.60 13.95
C ASN A 119 -2.89 -0.68 14.76
N ALA A 120 -2.88 -1.85 14.11
CA ALA A 120 -3.12 -3.13 14.76
C ALA A 120 -2.30 -4.28 14.13
N PRO A 121 -1.98 -5.35 14.88
CA PRO A 121 -1.18 -6.48 14.39
C PRO A 121 -2.01 -7.41 13.50
N TYR A 122 -2.10 -7.09 12.20
CA TYR A 122 -2.84 -7.91 11.22
C TYR A 122 -1.95 -8.43 10.09
N ILE A 123 -0.93 -7.66 9.70
CA ILE A 123 -0.06 -8.02 8.57
C ILE A 123 1.02 -8.99 9.05
N GLU A 124 1.25 -10.05 8.28
CA GLU A 124 2.19 -11.12 8.58
C GLU A 124 2.82 -11.70 7.29
N ASP A 125 3.91 -12.45 7.45
CA ASP A 125 4.61 -13.10 6.36
C ASP A 125 3.70 -14.04 5.56
N GLY A 126 3.76 -13.96 4.24
CA GLY A 126 2.98 -14.80 3.33
C GLY A 126 1.52 -14.38 3.16
N LEU A 127 1.05 -13.32 3.82
CA LEU A 127 -0.30 -12.80 3.64
C LEU A 127 -0.48 -12.21 2.23
N ALA A 128 -1.68 -12.35 1.68
CA ALA A 128 -2.11 -11.65 0.48
C ALA A 128 -3.51 -11.08 0.66
N LEU A 129 -3.73 -9.86 0.16
CA LEU A 129 -5.01 -9.15 0.23
C LEU A 129 -5.43 -8.70 -1.16
N ALA A 130 -6.69 -8.88 -1.52
CA ALA A 130 -7.19 -8.47 -2.83
C ALA A 130 -8.43 -7.58 -2.69
N PHE A 131 -8.41 -6.44 -3.38
CA PHE A 131 -9.58 -5.61 -3.61
C PHE A 131 -9.98 -5.83 -5.06
N ALA A 132 -11.21 -6.29 -5.27
CA ALA A 132 -11.73 -6.56 -6.59
C ALA A 132 -13.00 -5.75 -6.82
N PRO A 133 -13.15 -5.11 -8.00
CA PRO A 133 -14.43 -4.58 -8.41
C PRO A 133 -15.44 -5.73 -8.42
N VAL A 134 -16.48 -5.61 -7.61
CA VAL A 134 -17.65 -6.46 -7.76
C VAL A 134 -18.43 -5.85 -8.92
N GLY A 135 -18.63 -6.60 -10.00
CA GLY A 135 -19.52 -6.15 -11.09
C GLY A 135 -20.90 -5.77 -10.53
N LYS A 136 -21.72 -5.06 -11.32
CA LYS A 136 -23.10 -4.75 -10.91
C LYS A 136 -23.79 -5.99 -10.33
N ILE A 137 -24.03 -5.98 -9.02
CA ILE A 137 -24.73 -7.08 -8.33
C ILE A 137 -26.23 -7.00 -8.60
N LEU A 138 -26.73 -5.80 -8.94
CA LEU A 138 -28.11 -5.55 -9.33
C LEU A 138 -28.15 -4.70 -10.61
N THR A 139 -29.02 -5.08 -11.54
CA THR A 139 -29.30 -4.36 -12.80
C THR A 139 -30.24 -3.19 -12.58
#